data_AF-A0A137NPW0-F1
#
_entry.id   AF-A0A137NPW0-F1
#
_cell.length_a   1.000
_cell.length_b   1.000
_cell.length_c   1.000
_cell.angle_alpha   90.00
_cell.angle_beta   90.00
_cell.angle_gamma   90.00
#
_symmetry.space_group_name_H-M   'P 1'
#
loop_
_entity.id
_entity.type
_entity.pdbx_description
1 polymer ?
#
loop_
_entity_poly.entity_id
_entity_poly.type
_entity_poly.pdbx_seq_one_letter_code
_entity_poly.pdbx_strand_id
1 'polypeptide(L)'
;MAETSEETYLNALKILFTVISIFNLFFTLIILGLLFKYISKKAHNDTVLTTVAVIIDLLASLGLLFRGVISNYSDNILKLHYNWCAFDVSINSVFLTYSGYALSMLSLERMLLIVFKVSFPLYFWLFWIILLYSLLFTQAIYQSIIGNATVSPIQFSQY
;
A
#
# COMPACT_ATOMS: atom_id res chain seq x y z
N MET A 1 31.55 -5.71 -20.66
CA MET A 1 30.44 -4.75 -20.74
C MET A 1 30.23 -4.23 -19.33
N ALA A 2 30.54 -2.95 -19.07
CA ALA A 2 30.29 -2.36 -17.77
C ALA A 2 28.77 -2.09 -17.68
N GLU A 3 28.07 -2.80 -16.80
CA GLU A 3 26.72 -2.40 -16.38
C GLU A 3 26.80 -0.98 -15.85
N THR A 4 25.92 -0.12 -16.35
CA THR A 4 25.83 1.26 -15.84
C THR A 4 25.31 1.22 -14.41
N SER A 5 25.77 2.11 -13.53
CA SER A 5 25.33 2.17 -12.12
C SER A 5 23.81 2.26 -11.94
N GLU A 6 23.12 2.75 -12.98
CA GLU A 6 21.67 2.85 -13.05
C GLU A 6 20.99 1.48 -13.25
N GLU A 7 21.52 0.61 -14.11
CA GLU A 7 20.98 -0.74 -14.33
C GLU A 7 21.08 -1.61 -13.07
N THR A 8 22.22 -1.55 -12.39
CA THR A 8 22.42 -2.26 -11.11
C THR A 8 21.42 -1.77 -10.05
N TYR A 9 21.17 -0.46 -9.97
CA TYR A 9 20.18 0.12 -9.05
C TYR A 9 18.76 -0.36 -9.35
N LEU A 10 18.35 -0.36 -10.62
CA LEU A 10 17.03 -0.81 -11.04
C LEU A 10 16.81 -2.30 -10.74
N ASN A 11 17.81 -3.14 -11.02
CA ASN A 11 17.74 -4.57 -10.72
C ASN A 11 17.64 -4.83 -9.21
N ALA A 12 18.42 -4.10 -8.39
CA ALA A 12 18.32 -4.19 -6.94
C ALA A 12 16.92 -3.78 -6.43
N LEU A 13 16.35 -2.69 -6.95
CA LEU A 13 15.02 -2.20 -6.55
C LEU A 13 13.91 -3.20 -6.91
N LYS A 14 13.97 -3.81 -8.09
CA LYS A 14 13.01 -4.85 -8.53
C LYS A 14 13.04 -6.07 -7.62
N ILE A 15 14.24 -6.56 -7.30
CA ILE A 15 14.43 -7.70 -6.39
C ILE A 15 13.88 -7.36 -5.01
N LEU A 16 14.21 -6.17 -4.49
CA LEU A 16 13.77 -5.72 -3.18
C LEU A 16 12.24 -5.64 -3.08
N PHE A 17 11.56 -5.03 -4.06
CA PHE A 17 10.10 -4.97 -4.06
C PHE A 17 9.47 -6.36 -4.17
N THR A 18 10.04 -7.26 -4.98
CA THR A 18 9.53 -8.63 -5.13
C THR A 18 9.65 -9.40 -3.82
N VAL A 19 10.82 -9.35 -3.17
CA VAL A 19 11.08 -10.05 -1.91
C VAL A 19 10.18 -9.50 -0.80
N ILE A 20 10.12 -8.18 -0.63
CA ILE A 20 9.26 -7.53 0.39
C ILE A 20 7.80 -7.93 0.19
N SER A 21 7.31 -7.91 -1.06
CA SER A 21 5.91 -8.26 -1.36
C SER A 21 5.58 -9.71 -1.03
N ILE A 22 6.48 -10.66 -1.34
CA ILE A 22 6.28 -12.09 -1.02
C ILE A 22 6.21 -12.31 0.49
N PHE A 23 7.16 -11.76 1.25
CA PHE A 23 7.15 -11.87 2.70
C PHE A 23 5.90 -11.20 3.30
N ASN A 24 5.53 -10.01 2.82
CA ASN A 24 4.36 -9.31 3.34
C ASN A 24 3.05 -10.07 3.05
N LEU A 25 2.89 -10.65 1.85
CA LEU A 25 1.75 -11.51 1.53
C LEU A 25 1.69 -12.74 2.44
N PHE A 26 2.83 -13.39 2.70
CA PHE A 26 2.86 -14.55 3.58
C PHE A 26 2.39 -14.20 5.00
N PHE A 27 2.91 -13.12 5.59
CA PHE A 27 2.50 -12.69 6.94
C PHE A 27 1.05 -12.23 7.00
N THR A 28 0.60 -11.41 6.04
CA THR A 28 -0.77 -10.89 5.99
C THR A 28 -1.80 -12.02 5.81
N LEU A 29 -1.51 -13.04 4.99
CA LEU A 29 -2.38 -14.21 4.83
C LEU A 29 -2.50 -15.03 6.12
N ILE A 30 -1.39 -15.23 6.86
CA ILE A 30 -1.42 -15.91 8.16
C ILE A 30 -2.29 -15.13 9.14
N ILE A 31 -2.07 -13.82 9.27
CA ILE A 31 -2.83 -12.97 10.19
C ILE A 31 -4.31 -12.95 9.81
N LEU A 32 -4.64 -12.84 8.52
CA LEU A 32 -6.01 -12.85 8.04
C LEU A 32 -6.70 -14.19 8.35
N GLY A 33 -6.00 -15.32 8.16
CA GLY A 33 -6.52 -16.65 8.51
C GLY A 33 -6.81 -16.80 10.00
N LEU A 34 -5.94 -16.26 10.86
CA LEU A 34 -6.15 -16.24 12.31
C LEU A 34 -7.34 -15.35 12.70
N LEU A 35 -7.45 -14.15 12.12
CA LEU A 35 -8.54 -13.21 12.37
C LEU A 35 -9.89 -13.74 11.89
N PHE A 36 -9.93 -14.40 10.73
CA PHE A 36 -11.16 -14.98 10.19
C PHE A 36 -11.76 -16.02 11.15
N LYS A 37 -10.91 -16.81 11.81
CA LYS A 37 -11.34 -17.77 12.85
C LYS A 37 -11.89 -17.08 14.10
N TYR A 38 -11.44 -15.87 14.39
CA TYR A 38 -11.82 -15.08 15.57
C TYR A 38 -13.03 -14.16 15.36
N ILE A 39 -13.39 -13.86 14.11
CA ILE A 39 -14.53 -12.99 13.73
C ILE A 39 -15.92 -13.60 14.06
N SER A 40 -15.97 -14.81 14.60
CA SER A 40 -17.22 -15.50 14.96
C SER A 40 -18.04 -14.76 16.05
N LYS A 41 -19.10 -14.07 15.59
CA LYS A 41 -20.29 -13.54 16.30
C LYS A 41 -20.15 -12.47 17.39
N LYS A 42 -18.96 -12.19 17.95
CA LYS A 42 -18.73 -11.06 18.89
C LYS A 42 -17.35 -10.42 18.71
N ALA A 43 -17.05 -9.98 17.49
CA ALA A 43 -15.78 -9.32 17.22
C ALA A 43 -15.67 -8.02 18.03
N HIS A 44 -14.57 -7.87 18.78
CA HIS A 44 -14.20 -6.61 19.43
C HIS A 44 -13.93 -5.55 18.35
N ASN A 45 -14.13 -4.27 18.66
CA ASN A 45 -13.88 -3.18 17.69
C ASN A 45 -12.46 -3.28 17.12
N ASP A 46 -11.46 -3.52 17.98
CA ASP A 46 -10.07 -3.79 17.61
C ASP A 46 -9.92 -4.91 16.59
N THR A 47 -10.67 -6.01 16.70
CA THR A 47 -10.60 -7.13 15.75
C THR A 47 -11.05 -6.68 14.37
N VAL A 48 -12.15 -5.92 14.29
CA VAL A 48 -12.68 -5.40 13.03
C VAL A 48 -11.70 -4.39 12.41
N LEU A 49 -11.17 -3.47 13.22
CA LEU A 49 -10.21 -2.46 12.74
C LEU A 49 -8.91 -3.12 12.25
N THR A 50 -8.42 -4.14 12.96
CA THR A 50 -7.25 -4.93 12.54
C THR A 50 -7.52 -5.66 11.23
N THR A 51 -8.71 -6.26 11.06
CA THR A 51 -9.07 -6.93 9.80
C THR A 51 -9.10 -5.95 8.63
N VAL A 52 -9.64 -4.75 8.82
CA VAL A 52 -9.61 -3.70 7.78
C VAL A 52 -8.17 -3.35 7.41
N ALA A 53 -7.29 -3.12 8.39
CA ALA A 53 -5.88 -2.84 8.16
C ALA A 53 -5.18 -3.97 7.37
N VAL A 54 -5.39 -5.22 7.77
CA VAL A 54 -4.79 -6.40 7.11
C VAL A 54 -5.28 -6.57 5.67
N ILE A 55 -6.56 -6.26 5.39
CA ILE A 55 -7.09 -6.29 4.01
C ILE A 55 -6.41 -5.20 3.15
N ILE A 56 -6.21 -4.01 3.70
CA ILE A 56 -5.51 -2.92 3.01
C ILE A 56 -4.06 -3.30 2.73
N ASP A 57 -3.37 -3.90 3.71
CA ASP A 57 -2.00 -4.39 3.55
C ASP A 57 -1.88 -5.47 2.47
N LEU A 58 -2.88 -6.34 2.38
CA LEU A 58 -2.95 -7.36 1.34
C LEU A 58 -3.13 -6.74 -0.06
N LEU A 59 -4.01 -5.74 -0.19
CA LEU A 59 -4.19 -4.98 -1.44
C LEU A 59 -2.91 -4.24 -1.85
N ALA A 60 -2.25 -3.57 -0.90
CA ALA A 60 -0.97 -2.89 -1.15
C ALA A 60 0.11 -3.87 -1.62
N SER A 61 0.20 -5.05 -0.99
CA SER A 61 1.17 -6.08 -1.34
C SER A 61 0.91 -6.71 -2.71
N LEU A 62 -0.36 -6.92 -3.06
CA LEU A 62 -0.75 -7.39 -4.39
C LEU A 62 -0.36 -6.37 -5.47
N GLY A 63 -0.55 -5.08 -5.21
CA GLY A 63 -0.15 -4.01 -6.12
C GLY A 63 1.37 -3.94 -6.34
N LEU A 64 2.15 -4.09 -5.27
CA LEU A 64 3.62 -4.17 -5.37
C LEU A 64 4.10 -5.43 -6.09
N LEU A 65 3.44 -6.58 -5.87
CA LEU A 65 3.74 -7.83 -6.57
C LEU A 65 3.43 -7.71 -8.07
N PHE A 66 2.27 -7.13 -8.41
CA PHE A 66 1.89 -6.86 -9.80
C PHE A 66 2.95 -6.02 -10.51
N ARG A 67 3.45 -4.95 -9.86
CA ARG A 67 4.55 -4.13 -10.36
C ARG A 67 5.85 -4.92 -10.52
N GLY A 68 6.22 -5.73 -9.52
CA GLY A 68 7.42 -6.59 -9.57
C GLY A 68 7.39 -7.57 -10.73
N VAL A 69 6.27 -8.27 -10.93
CA VAL A 69 6.09 -9.25 -12.02
C VAL A 69 6.07 -8.58 -13.39
N ILE A 70 5.30 -7.50 -13.57
CA ILE A 70 5.19 -6.80 -14.86
C ILE A 70 6.50 -6.11 -15.24
N SER A 71 7.28 -5.63 -14.27
CA SER A 71 8.60 -5.05 -14.54
C SER A 71 9.66 -6.09 -14.94
N ASN A 72 9.41 -7.38 -14.70
CA ASN A 72 10.28 -8.50 -15.06
C ASN A 72 9.83 -9.23 -16.32
N TYR A 73 8.53 -9.20 -16.68
CA TYR A 73 8.05 -9.82 -17.90
C TYR A 73 8.36 -8.95 -19.12
N SER A 74 8.96 -9.58 -20.14
CA SER A 74 9.54 -8.96 -21.33
C SER A 74 8.55 -8.04 -22.07
N ASP A 75 9.10 -6.94 -22.61
CA ASP A 75 8.42 -5.82 -23.26
C ASP A 75 7.64 -4.87 -22.33
N ASN A 76 8.19 -4.57 -21.16
CA ASN A 76 8.12 -3.28 -20.46
C ASN A 76 6.86 -2.42 -20.83
N ILE A 77 5.66 -2.96 -20.59
CA ILE A 77 4.39 -2.31 -20.99
C ILE A 77 4.25 -0.95 -20.29
N LEU A 78 4.86 -0.83 -19.11
CA LEU A 78 5.03 0.39 -18.33
C LEU A 78 5.96 1.43 -19.02
N LYS A 79 6.92 0.98 -19.82
CA LYS A 79 7.78 1.82 -20.67
C LYS A 79 7.04 2.24 -21.95
N LEU A 80 6.18 1.37 -22.48
CA LEU A 80 5.39 1.64 -23.69
C LEU A 80 4.24 2.62 -23.43
N HIS A 81 3.62 2.55 -22.24
CA HIS A 81 2.54 3.44 -21.84
C HIS A 81 2.83 4.14 -20.51
N TYR A 82 3.46 5.32 -20.58
CA TYR A 82 3.78 6.18 -19.43
C TYR A 82 2.59 6.40 -18.48
N ASN A 83 1.38 6.59 -19.02
CA ASN A 83 0.17 6.82 -18.22
C ASN A 83 -0.19 5.61 -17.33
N TRP A 84 0.02 4.38 -17.83
CA TRP A 84 -0.22 3.17 -17.04
C TRP A 84 0.82 3.01 -15.93
N CYS A 85 2.06 3.42 -16.19
CA CYS A 85 3.11 3.45 -15.17
C CYS A 85 2.83 4.49 -14.08
N ALA A 86 2.51 5.72 -14.47
CA ALA A 86 2.15 6.78 -13.53
C ALA A 86 0.94 6.39 -12.66
N PHE A 87 -0.06 5.74 -13.26
CA PHE A 87 -1.23 5.23 -12.56
C PHE A 87 -0.88 4.14 -11.54
N ASP A 88 -0.10 3.12 -11.93
CA ASP A 88 0.35 2.05 -11.03
C ASP A 88 1.15 2.61 -9.85
N VAL A 89 2.11 3.49 -10.09
CA VAL A 89 2.92 4.12 -9.04
C VAL A 89 2.04 4.95 -8.09
N SER A 90 1.12 5.73 -8.65
CA SER A 90 0.22 6.56 -7.85
C SER A 90 -0.70 5.71 -6.97
N ILE A 91 -1.32 4.67 -7.53
CA ILE A 91 -2.22 3.78 -6.80
C ILE A 91 -1.47 3.01 -5.71
N ASN A 92 -0.30 2.46 -6.02
CA ASN A 92 0.51 1.75 -5.03
C ASN A 92 0.93 2.66 -3.87
N SER A 93 1.29 3.91 -4.17
CA SER A 93 1.65 4.91 -3.15
C SER A 93 0.46 5.27 -2.26
N VAL A 94 -0.74 5.35 -2.84
CA VAL A 94 -1.99 5.59 -2.11
C VAL A 94 -2.27 4.45 -1.13
N PHE A 95 -2.22 3.19 -1.60
CA PHE A 95 -2.47 2.03 -0.74
C PHE A 95 -1.44 1.88 0.38
N LEU A 96 -0.15 2.12 0.08
CA LEU A 96 0.92 2.10 1.10
C LEU A 96 0.72 3.18 2.16
N THR A 97 0.40 4.41 1.76
CA THR A 97 0.18 5.50 2.73
C THR A 97 -1.07 5.24 3.55
N TYR A 98 -2.12 4.71 2.92
CA TYR A 98 -3.36 4.37 3.59
C TYR A 98 -3.21 3.24 4.61
N SER A 99 -2.40 2.22 4.30
CA SER A 99 -1.98 1.18 5.26
C SER A 99 -1.35 1.81 6.51
N GLY A 100 -0.42 2.75 6.32
CA GLY A 100 0.19 3.50 7.42
C GLY A 100 -0.82 4.26 8.27
N TYR A 101 -1.82 4.88 7.66
CA TYR A 101 -2.90 5.56 8.39
C TYR A 101 -3.78 4.58 9.19
N ALA A 102 -4.16 3.44 8.61
CA ALA A 102 -4.92 2.42 9.33
C ALA A 102 -4.16 1.90 10.56
N LEU A 103 -2.85 1.65 10.43
CA LEU A 103 -1.99 1.26 11.56
C LEU A 103 -1.89 2.36 12.62
N SER A 104 -1.76 3.62 12.21
CA SER A 104 -1.71 4.76 13.14
C SER A 104 -3.00 4.91 13.94
N MET A 105 -4.17 4.71 13.30
CA MET A 105 -5.47 4.75 13.98
C MET A 105 -5.63 3.61 14.99
N LEU A 106 -5.17 2.42 14.65
CA LEU A 106 -5.16 1.28 15.58
C LEU A 106 -4.24 1.53 16.78
N SER A 107 -3.08 2.17 16.55
CA SER A 107 -2.19 2.58 17.64
C SER A 107 -2.85 3.62 18.56
N LEU A 108 -3.55 4.61 17.99
CA LEU A 108 -4.28 5.62 18.74
C LEU A 108 -5.44 5.04 19.56
N GLU A 109 -6.23 4.13 18.97
CA GLU A 109 -7.31 3.43 19.67
C GLU A 109 -6.78 2.72 20.92
N ARG A 110 -5.72 1.92 20.76
CA ARG A 110 -5.09 1.21 21.89
C ARG A 110 -4.53 2.16 22.93
N MET A 111 -3.91 3.27 22.51
CA MET A 111 -3.37 4.26 23.44
C MET A 111 -4.48 4.92 24.27
N LEU A 112 -5.60 5.30 23.65
CA LEU A 112 -6.74 5.91 24.34
C LEU A 112 -7.40 4.94 25.33
N LEU A 113 -7.55 3.68 24.94
CA LEU A 113 -8.11 2.65 25.81
C LEU A 113 -7.21 2.35 27.03
N ILE A 114 -5.89 2.28 26.85
CA ILE A 114 -4.95 1.90 27.92
C ILE A 114 -4.64 3.09 28.85
N VAL A 115 -4.25 4.23 28.27
CA VAL A 115 -3.74 5.38 29.04
C VAL A 115 -4.89 6.22 29.60
N PHE A 116 -5.89 6.50 28.77
CA PHE A 116 -6.98 7.41 29.11
C PHE A 116 -8.27 6.68 29.55
N LYS A 117 -8.35 5.34 29.36
CA LYS A 117 -9.56 4.53 29.61
C LYS A 117 -10.81 5.05 28.89
N VAL A 118 -10.62 5.71 27.76
CA VAL A 118 -11.71 6.24 26.93
C VAL A 118 -11.96 5.26 25.79
N SER A 119 -13.18 4.74 25.69
CA SER A 119 -13.62 3.90 24.58
C SER A 119 -14.50 4.70 23.62
N PHE A 120 -14.18 4.62 22.33
CA PHE A 120 -14.99 5.19 21.26
C PHE A 120 -15.70 4.07 20.49
N PRO A 121 -16.89 4.34 19.92
CA PRO A 121 -17.57 3.37 19.06
C PRO A 121 -16.81 3.16 17.75
N LEU A 122 -16.89 1.95 17.17
CA LEU A 122 -16.24 1.59 15.89
C LEU A 122 -16.49 2.61 14.77
N TYR A 123 -17.71 3.14 14.68
CA TYR A 123 -18.09 4.12 13.65
C TYR A 123 -17.25 5.39 13.67
N PHE A 124 -16.77 5.81 14.85
CA PHE A 124 -15.88 6.96 14.98
C PHE A 124 -14.55 6.71 14.27
N TRP A 125 -13.96 5.52 14.48
CA TRP A 125 -12.70 5.14 13.86
C TRP A 125 -12.83 4.93 12.34
N LEU A 126 -13.91 4.25 11.92
CA LEU A 126 -14.19 4.05 10.49
C LEU A 126 -14.41 5.38 9.77
N PHE A 127 -15.07 6.35 10.40
CA PHE A 127 -15.25 7.69 9.84
C PHE A 127 -13.90 8.35 9.53
N TRP A 128 -12.96 8.33 10.47
CA TRP A 128 -11.63 8.92 10.26
C TRP A 128 -10.81 8.19 9.21
N ILE A 129 -10.87 6.86 9.20
CA ILE A 129 -10.19 6.03 8.19
C ILE A 129 -10.72 6.37 6.78
N ILE A 130 -12.04 6.44 6.60
CA ILE A 130 -12.66 6.79 5.31
C ILE A 130 -12.34 8.22 4.92
N LEU A 131 -12.37 9.17 5.87
CA LEU A 131 -12.04 10.57 5.62
C LEU A 131 -10.60 10.70 5.11
N LEU A 132 -9.64 10.09 5.80
CA LEU A 132 -8.22 10.11 5.40
C LEU A 132 -8.01 9.44 4.03
N TYR A 133 -8.68 8.32 3.77
CA TYR A 133 -8.65 7.67 2.46
C TYR A 133 -9.14 8.60 1.35
N SER A 134 -10.28 9.27 1.57
CA SER A 134 -10.88 10.16 0.58
C SER A 134 -10.00 11.37 0.26
N LEU A 135 -9.33 11.94 1.27
CA LEU A 135 -8.37 13.03 1.09
C LEU A 135 -7.17 12.58 0.27
N LEU A 136 -6.62 11.40 0.57
CA LEU A 136 -5.46 10.86 -0.13
C LEU A 136 -5.78 10.51 -1.58
N PHE A 137 -6.98 9.96 -1.82
CA PHE A 137 -7.46 9.65 -3.16
C PHE A 137 -7.70 10.93 -4.00
N THR A 138 -8.25 11.97 -3.37
CA THR A 138 -8.42 13.29 -4.02
C THR A 138 -7.08 13.91 -4.38
N GLN A 139 -6.08 13.83 -3.48
CA GLN A 139 -4.72 14.27 -3.76
C GLN A 139 -4.11 13.50 -4.94
N ALA A 140 -4.29 12.18 -5.00
CA ALA A 140 -3.79 11.37 -6.11
C ALA A 140 -4.42 11.75 -7.46
N ILE A 141 -5.75 11.99 -7.49
CA ILE A 141 -6.44 12.48 -8.69
C ILE A 141 -5.91 13.85 -9.10
N TYR A 142 -5.77 14.78 -8.16
CA TYR A 142 -5.25 16.12 -8.42
C TYR A 142 -3.85 16.08 -9.04
N GLN A 143 -2.95 15.25 -8.50
CA GLN A 143 -1.60 15.06 -9.05
C GLN A 143 -1.62 14.41 -10.44
N SER A 144 -2.55 13.49 -10.69
CA SER A 144 -2.74 12.86 -12.00
C SER A 144 -3.22 13.86 -13.06
N ILE A 145 -4.16 14.74 -12.72
CA ILE A 145 -4.69 15.78 -13.64
C ILE A 145 -3.62 16.81 -14.01
N ILE A 146 -2.77 17.21 -13.06
CA ILE A 146 -1.70 18.19 -13.30
C ILE A 146 -0.52 17.58 -14.07
N GLY A 147 -0.49 16.26 -14.25
CA GLY A 147 0.63 15.56 -14.88
C GLY A 147 1.89 15.57 -14.02
N ASN A 148 1.77 15.92 -12.73
CA ASN A 148 2.88 15.98 -11.77
C ASN A 148 3.04 14.68 -10.98
N ALA A 149 2.46 13.57 -11.47
CA ALA A 149 2.70 12.26 -10.90
C ALA A 149 4.21 11.99 -10.96
N THR A 150 4.90 12.19 -9.83
CA THR A 150 6.32 11.92 -9.68
C THR A 150 6.52 10.42 -9.71
N VAL A 151 6.50 9.83 -10.89
CA VAL A 151 7.27 8.63 -11.14
C VAL A 151 8.72 9.03 -10.89
N SER A 152 9.45 8.23 -10.10
CA SER A 152 10.90 8.41 -9.97
C SER A 152 11.45 8.66 -11.38
N PRO A 153 12.23 9.74 -11.59
CA PRO A 153 12.76 10.04 -12.90
C PRO A 153 13.78 8.96 -13.23
N ILE A 154 13.28 7.84 -13.77
CA ILE A 154 14.02 7.16 -14.82
C ILE A 154 13.94 8.19 -15.93
N GLN A 155 14.94 9.07 -15.99
CA GLN A 155 15.11 9.90 -17.16
C GLN A 155 15.24 8.92 -18.31
N PHE A 156 14.15 8.76 -19.07
CA PHE A 156 14.25 8.20 -20.39
C PHE A 156 15.05 9.23 -21.17
N SER A 157 16.38 9.10 -21.10
CA SER A 157 17.29 9.76 -22.01
C SER A 157 16.78 9.44 -23.40
N GLN A 158 16.15 10.43 -24.03
CA GLN A 158 15.83 10.41 -25.44
C GLN A 158 17.15 10.38 -26.21
N TYR A 159 17.68 9.19 -26.46
CA TYR A 159 18.58 8.87 -27.57
C TYR A 159 18.46 7.38 -27.89
#